data_AF-A0A923YXY5-F1
#
_entry.id   AF-A0A923YXY5-F1
#
_cell.length_a   1.000
_cell.length_b   1.000
_cell.length_c   1.000
_cell.angle_alpha   90.00
_cell.angle_beta   90.00
_cell.angle_gamma   90.00
#
_symmetry.space_group_name_H-M   'P 1'
#
loop_
_entity.id
_entity.type
_entity.pdbx_description
1 polymer ?
#
loop_
_entity_poly.entity_id
_entity_poly.type
_entity_poly.pdbx_seq_one_letter_code
_entity_poly.pdbx_strand_id
1 'polypeptide(L)'
;PATLRRNFRMSATKKAVIQNMELLIIDEVSMLRADMMDAIDFMLQNTRKKKVPYGGVQVLFIGDLLQLPPVIRDDEWQILRKYYSGKFFFHSHRIQQSPPLYVELSKIFRQSDERFISILNNLRNNTITQNDVLVLNEFVNPSFDLKANKGYITLTTHNIKADAINQKALVELQGKPHFYKAEIVGDFPEKIYPLDENLELKVGAQVMFIKNDPSFDKNYFNGKMGIIKSLAPKEILIYFADENKTIEVEKHEWENIKYVVNPNTKEIEEENLGTFTHYPIKLAWAITVHKSQGLTFDKAALDVSQVFLPGQAYVALSRLRSLEGLVLLSPLQMNGISNDDDVMKYAQNKASDAILKTTLKSDTNLFIQNYLKQSFNWEETVQEWRNLKYSFIDSDRSEKSKHSQWASTQYQNMNILLEPATKFIHQLDKLFNNDEIDFTHINDRIQAAFNYFFIKLDDVCYQILFKLEEVKRSKQAIQFYDELVLLDDQQVKLVLRLLKAKK
;
A
#
# COMPACT_ATOMS: atom_id res chain seq x y z
N PRO A 1 -12.11 24.05 -3.74
CA PRO A 1 -11.54 23.64 -2.42
C PRO A 1 -12.59 23.41 -1.30
N ALA A 2 -13.61 24.26 -1.16
CA ALA A 2 -14.61 24.15 -0.08
C ALA A 2 -15.49 22.90 -0.16
N THR A 3 -15.89 22.48 -1.36
CA THR A 3 -16.69 21.27 -1.62
C THR A 3 -15.93 19.97 -1.34
N LEU A 4 -14.66 19.87 -1.77
CA LEU A 4 -13.76 18.76 -1.41
C LEU A 4 -13.63 18.63 0.12
N ARG A 5 -13.36 19.73 0.82
CA ARG A 5 -13.27 19.73 2.30
C ARG A 5 -14.56 19.27 3.00
N ARG A 6 -15.73 19.58 2.45
CA ARG A 6 -17.02 19.16 3.00
C ARG A 6 -17.22 17.64 2.92
N ASN A 7 -16.67 17.01 1.88
CA ASN A 7 -16.76 15.56 1.66
C ASN A 7 -15.68 14.77 2.43
N PHE A 8 -14.58 15.41 2.86
CA PHE A 8 -13.54 14.80 3.68
C PHE A 8 -13.77 15.01 5.20
N ARG A 9 -14.97 14.70 5.70
CA ARG A 9 -15.16 14.60 7.16
C ARG A 9 -14.43 13.37 7.69
N MET A 10 -13.29 13.59 8.33
CA MET A 10 -12.47 12.54 8.92
C MET A 10 -12.62 12.52 10.44
N SER A 11 -12.73 11.32 11.02
CA SER A 11 -12.66 11.12 12.47
C SER A 11 -11.31 11.58 13.01
N ALA A 12 -11.26 11.91 14.30
CA ALA A 12 -10.01 12.28 14.98
C ALA A 12 -8.93 11.18 14.81
N THR A 13 -9.33 9.92 14.90
CA THR A 13 -8.46 8.75 14.69
C THR A 13 -7.83 8.74 13.29
N LYS A 14 -8.63 8.89 12.22
CA LYS A 14 -8.10 8.91 10.85
C LYS A 14 -7.14 10.09 10.62
N LYS A 15 -7.45 11.25 11.19
CA LYS A 15 -6.55 12.41 11.14
C LYS A 15 -5.22 12.12 11.82
N ALA A 16 -5.25 11.48 13.00
CA ALA A 16 -4.04 11.10 13.72
C ALA A 16 -3.18 10.13 12.89
N VAL A 17 -3.76 9.11 12.25
CA VAL A 17 -3.02 8.19 11.37
C VAL A 17 -2.32 8.96 10.25
N ILE A 18 -3.05 9.81 9.54
CA ILE A 18 -2.49 10.62 8.44
C ILE A 18 -1.39 11.59 8.95
N GLN A 19 -1.53 12.12 10.16
CA GLN A 19 -0.55 13.01 10.78
C GLN A 19 0.74 12.31 11.22
N ASN A 20 0.67 11.04 11.59
CA ASN A 20 1.84 10.26 12.02
C ASN A 20 2.39 9.35 10.91
N MET A 21 1.73 9.24 9.75
CA MET A 21 2.24 8.49 8.60
C MET A 21 3.57 9.09 8.08
N GLU A 22 4.55 8.22 7.88
CA GLU A 22 5.88 8.57 7.33
C GLU A 22 6.04 8.07 5.89
N LEU A 23 5.54 6.86 5.60
CA LEU A 23 5.57 6.21 4.29
C LEU A 23 4.16 5.76 3.88
N LEU A 24 3.78 6.08 2.63
CA LEU A 24 2.59 5.57 1.97
C LEU A 24 3.02 4.66 0.81
N ILE A 25 2.66 3.38 0.86
CA ILE A 25 2.90 2.43 -0.23
C ILE A 25 1.61 2.28 -1.03
N ILE A 26 1.70 2.47 -2.34
CA ILE A 26 0.60 2.27 -3.29
C ILE A 26 1.01 1.16 -4.24
N ASP A 27 0.43 -0.02 -4.04
CA ASP A 27 0.58 -1.15 -4.95
C ASP A 27 -0.39 -1.04 -6.14
N GLU A 28 -0.03 -1.65 -7.27
CA GLU A 28 -0.73 -1.59 -8.55
C GLU A 28 -1.11 -0.17 -9.01
N VAL A 29 -0.15 0.76 -8.91
CA VAL A 29 -0.33 2.18 -9.27
C VAL A 29 -0.82 2.42 -10.71
N SER A 30 -0.62 1.46 -11.62
CA SER A 30 -1.10 1.53 -13.00
C SER A 30 -2.62 1.66 -13.11
N MET A 31 -3.35 1.15 -12.11
CA MET A 31 -4.81 1.24 -12.04
C MET A 31 -5.30 2.54 -11.37
N LEU A 32 -4.39 3.37 -10.83
CA LEU A 32 -4.73 4.61 -10.15
C LEU A 32 -4.98 5.75 -11.15
N ARG A 33 -6.08 6.48 -10.93
CA ARG A 33 -6.46 7.64 -11.77
C ARG A 33 -5.71 8.91 -11.38
N ALA A 34 -5.53 9.81 -12.34
CA ALA A 34 -4.93 11.14 -12.13
C ALA A 34 -5.62 11.94 -11.00
N ASP A 35 -6.95 11.98 -11.00
CA ASP A 35 -7.75 12.74 -10.03
C ASP A 35 -7.64 12.18 -8.61
N MET A 36 -7.53 10.86 -8.49
CA MET A 36 -7.33 10.20 -7.19
C MET A 36 -5.96 10.55 -6.61
N MET A 37 -4.92 10.63 -7.45
CA MET A 37 -3.58 11.00 -7.01
C MET A 37 -3.53 12.44 -6.47
N ASP A 38 -4.13 13.39 -7.18
CA ASP A 38 -4.22 14.79 -6.70
C ASP A 38 -5.13 14.92 -5.47
N ALA A 39 -6.17 14.09 -5.35
CA ALA A 39 -7.00 14.03 -4.14
C ALA A 39 -6.21 13.52 -2.93
N ILE A 40 -5.34 12.52 -3.10
CA ILE A 40 -4.43 12.02 -2.06
C ILE A 40 -3.49 13.14 -1.61
N ASP A 41 -2.81 13.82 -2.54
CA ASP A 41 -1.92 14.95 -2.24
C ASP A 41 -2.65 16.06 -1.46
N PHE A 42 -3.80 16.50 -1.97
CA PHE A 42 -4.61 17.53 -1.32
C PHE A 42 -5.03 17.12 0.10
N MET A 43 -5.45 15.87 0.29
CA MET A 43 -5.89 15.36 1.58
C MET A 43 -4.73 15.34 2.58
N LEU A 44 -3.56 14.85 2.18
CA LEU A 44 -2.38 14.79 3.05
C LEU A 44 -1.88 16.19 3.42
N GLN A 45 -1.81 17.11 2.46
CA GLN A 45 -1.39 18.50 2.72
C GLN A 45 -2.31 19.21 3.72
N ASN A 46 -3.62 19.06 3.58
CA ASN A 46 -4.58 19.72 4.48
C ASN A 46 -4.59 19.08 5.87
N THR A 47 -4.54 17.76 5.95
CA THR A 47 -4.62 17.04 7.24
C THR A 47 -3.35 17.23 8.08
N ARG A 48 -2.18 17.27 7.41
CA ARG A 48 -0.87 17.50 8.02
C ARG A 48 -0.52 18.98 8.15
N LYS A 49 -1.34 19.89 7.59
CA LYS A 49 -1.11 21.34 7.50
C LYS A 49 0.24 21.72 6.87
N LYS A 50 0.76 20.88 5.97
CA LYS A 50 2.02 21.09 5.27
C LYS A 50 1.75 21.22 3.77
N LYS A 51 2.19 22.32 3.15
CA LYS A 51 1.96 22.61 1.71
C LYS A 51 2.94 21.92 0.76
N VAL A 52 3.95 21.24 1.30
CA VAL A 52 4.87 20.41 0.53
C VAL A 52 4.14 19.18 -0.05
N PRO A 53 4.64 18.58 -1.14
CA PRO A 53 4.03 17.38 -1.73
C PRO A 53 3.69 16.31 -0.69
N TYR A 54 2.48 15.75 -0.79
CA TYR A 54 1.94 14.73 0.10
C TYR A 54 1.96 15.09 1.59
N GLY A 55 1.98 16.38 1.93
CA GLY A 55 2.15 16.84 3.30
C GLY A 55 3.48 16.39 3.94
N GLY A 56 4.48 16.06 3.13
CA GLY A 56 5.80 15.59 3.54
C GLY A 56 5.87 14.09 3.83
N VAL A 57 4.87 13.30 3.40
CA VAL A 57 4.91 11.84 3.46
C VAL A 57 5.72 11.30 2.28
N GLN A 58 6.59 10.32 2.53
CA GLN A 58 7.26 9.58 1.46
C GLN A 58 6.23 8.68 0.77
N VAL A 59 6.17 8.70 -0.56
CA VAL A 59 5.24 7.84 -1.32
C VAL A 59 6.02 6.87 -2.19
N LEU A 60 5.77 5.58 -2.01
CA LEU A 60 6.33 4.50 -2.81
C LEU A 60 5.23 3.94 -3.72
N PHE A 61 5.45 4.06 -5.03
CA PHE A 61 4.57 3.51 -6.04
C PHE A 61 5.13 2.18 -6.55
N ILE A 62 4.30 1.14 -6.56
CA ILE A 62 4.62 -0.18 -7.08
C ILE A 62 3.57 -0.52 -8.14
N GLY A 63 4.00 -1.08 -9.26
CA GLY A 63 3.08 -1.54 -10.31
C GLY A 63 3.75 -1.60 -11.68
N ASP A 64 3.02 -2.16 -12.65
CA ASP A 64 3.45 -2.26 -14.04
C ASP A 64 2.48 -1.48 -14.93
N LEU A 65 2.98 -0.40 -15.53
CA LEU A 65 2.17 0.54 -16.32
C LEU A 65 1.64 -0.09 -17.61
N LEU A 66 2.28 -1.16 -18.08
CA LEU A 66 1.94 -1.87 -19.31
C LEU A 66 0.96 -3.05 -19.06
N GLN A 67 0.49 -3.22 -17.82
CA GLN A 67 -0.59 -4.16 -17.48
C GLN A 67 -1.96 -3.50 -17.68
N LEU A 68 -2.77 -3.39 -16.62
CA LEU A 68 -4.14 -2.88 -16.73
C LEU A 68 -4.19 -1.37 -16.46
N PRO A 69 -4.84 -0.59 -17.34
CA PRO A 69 -5.01 0.84 -17.11
C PRO A 69 -6.10 1.11 -16.05
N PRO A 70 -6.25 2.37 -15.60
CA PRO A 70 -7.34 2.76 -14.73
C PRO A 70 -8.69 2.51 -15.40
N VAL A 71 -9.65 1.96 -14.65
CA VAL A 71 -11.03 1.79 -15.11
C VAL A 71 -11.79 3.09 -14.84
N ILE A 72 -12.23 3.75 -15.92
CA ILE A 72 -12.99 5.00 -15.86
C ILE A 72 -14.20 4.84 -16.78
N ARG A 73 -15.38 5.23 -16.31
CA ARG A 73 -16.58 5.24 -17.16
C ARG A 73 -16.53 6.43 -18.13
N ASP A 74 -17.08 6.29 -19.32
CA ASP A 74 -16.99 7.32 -20.36
C ASP A 74 -17.58 8.68 -19.93
N ASP A 75 -18.66 8.66 -19.15
CA ASP A 75 -19.29 9.84 -18.57
C ASP A 75 -18.38 10.56 -17.56
N GLU A 76 -17.68 9.81 -16.71
CA GLU A 76 -16.68 10.36 -15.80
C GLU A 76 -15.50 10.96 -16.59
N TRP A 77 -15.01 10.25 -17.61
CA TRP A 77 -13.87 10.71 -18.41
C TRP A 77 -14.17 11.98 -19.20
N GLN A 78 -15.39 12.14 -19.74
CA GLN A 78 -15.82 13.37 -20.43
C GLN A 78 -15.70 14.62 -19.56
N ILE A 79 -15.84 14.47 -18.25
CA ILE A 79 -15.66 15.54 -17.27
C ILE A 79 -14.17 15.73 -16.95
N LEU A 80 -13.47 14.64 -16.62
CA LEU A 80 -12.07 14.67 -16.17
C LEU A 80 -11.10 15.16 -17.24
N ARG A 81 -11.33 14.85 -18.52
CA ARG A 81 -10.47 15.29 -19.64
C ARG A 81 -10.35 16.81 -19.80
N LYS A 82 -11.23 17.58 -19.16
CA LYS A 82 -11.15 19.05 -19.12
C LYS A 82 -10.04 19.56 -18.20
N TYR A 83 -9.59 18.72 -17.27
CA TYR A 83 -8.62 19.07 -16.22
C TYR A 83 -7.32 18.28 -16.36
N TYR A 84 -7.40 17.04 -16.84
CA TYR A 84 -6.25 16.14 -16.97
C TYR A 84 -5.98 15.82 -18.45
N SER A 85 -4.70 15.76 -18.81
CA SER A 85 -4.28 15.38 -20.17
C SER A 85 -4.49 13.89 -20.48
N GLY A 86 -4.60 13.06 -19.45
CA GLY A 86 -4.83 11.62 -19.57
C GLY A 86 -5.34 11.02 -18.26
N LYS A 87 -5.67 9.73 -18.28
CA LYS A 87 -6.34 9.02 -17.19
C LYS A 87 -5.41 8.51 -16.09
N PHE A 88 -4.17 8.17 -16.44
CA PHE A 88 -3.20 7.55 -15.53
C PHE A 88 -2.72 8.50 -14.43
N PHE A 89 -2.30 7.96 -13.29
CA PHE A 89 -1.77 8.73 -12.15
C PHE A 89 -0.67 9.72 -12.53
N PHE A 90 0.16 9.42 -13.54
CA PHE A 90 1.24 10.30 -14.00
C PHE A 90 0.76 11.55 -14.76
N HIS A 91 -0.53 11.62 -15.14
CA HIS A 91 -1.16 12.83 -15.64
C HIS A 91 -1.68 13.75 -14.52
N SER A 92 -1.59 13.32 -13.26
CA SER A 92 -1.92 14.19 -12.13
C SER A 92 -0.99 15.40 -12.08
N HIS A 93 -1.51 16.54 -11.65
CA HIS A 93 -0.70 17.75 -11.56
C HIS A 93 0.44 17.56 -10.56
N ARG A 94 0.21 16.81 -9.48
CA ARG A 94 1.24 16.54 -8.47
C ARG A 94 2.44 15.78 -9.03
N ILE A 95 2.21 14.71 -9.79
CA ILE A 95 3.28 13.90 -10.39
C ILE A 95 4.03 14.71 -11.45
N GLN A 96 3.32 15.49 -12.28
CA GLN A 96 3.97 16.34 -13.28
C GLN A 96 4.89 17.41 -12.67
N GLN A 97 4.49 17.99 -11.53
CA GLN A 97 5.28 19.00 -10.83
C GLN A 97 6.46 18.41 -10.03
N SER A 98 6.33 17.17 -9.55
CA SER A 98 7.36 16.49 -8.75
C SER A 98 7.35 15.00 -9.08
N PRO A 99 7.97 14.60 -10.20
CA PRO A 99 7.98 13.21 -10.63
C PRO A 99 8.79 12.35 -9.65
N PRO A 100 8.32 11.14 -9.32
CA PRO A 100 9.09 10.22 -8.49
C PRO A 100 10.30 9.66 -9.25
N LEU A 101 11.31 9.19 -8.52
CA LEU A 101 12.39 8.40 -9.10
C LEU A 101 11.83 7.08 -9.64
N TYR A 102 11.91 6.87 -10.96
CA TYR A 102 11.38 5.68 -11.59
C TYR A 102 12.47 4.61 -11.77
N VAL A 103 12.28 3.46 -11.11
CA VAL A 103 13.14 2.28 -11.17
C VAL A 103 12.39 1.14 -11.86
N GLU A 104 12.94 0.60 -12.95
CA GLU A 104 12.39 -0.59 -13.63
C GLU A 104 13.15 -1.85 -13.21
N LEU A 105 12.43 -2.88 -12.76
CA LEU A 105 13.00 -4.19 -12.45
C LEU A 105 13.02 -5.04 -13.73
N SER A 106 14.21 -5.41 -14.20
CA SER A 106 14.39 -6.14 -15.47
C SER A 106 14.41 -7.66 -15.33
N LYS A 107 14.68 -8.18 -14.13
CA LYS A 107 14.80 -9.64 -13.91
C LYS A 107 13.43 -10.28 -13.76
N ILE A 108 13.09 -11.15 -14.71
CA ILE A 108 11.87 -11.96 -14.70
C ILE A 108 12.13 -13.25 -13.91
N PHE A 109 11.22 -13.60 -13.00
CA PHE A 109 11.30 -14.81 -12.18
C PHE A 109 10.20 -15.83 -12.48
N ARG A 110 9.10 -15.43 -13.15
CA ARG A 110 7.93 -16.28 -13.36
C ARG A 110 8.12 -17.25 -14.53
N GLN A 111 8.61 -16.74 -15.65
CA GLN A 111 8.92 -17.52 -16.84
C GLN A 111 10.42 -17.82 -16.90
N SER A 112 10.77 -19.02 -17.36
CA SER A 112 12.15 -19.43 -17.61
C SER A 112 12.45 -19.65 -19.10
N ASP A 113 11.41 -19.76 -19.95
CA ASP A 113 11.56 -19.95 -21.39
C ASP A 113 11.84 -18.61 -22.09
N GLU A 114 13.04 -18.46 -22.64
CA GLU A 114 13.50 -17.28 -23.40
C GLU A 114 12.58 -16.95 -24.59
N ARG A 115 12.06 -17.96 -25.29
CA ARG A 115 11.13 -17.75 -26.42
C ARG A 115 9.85 -17.09 -25.92
N PHE A 116 9.31 -17.59 -24.80
CA PHE A 116 8.10 -17.03 -24.21
C PHE A 116 8.32 -15.64 -23.62
N ILE A 117 9.45 -15.44 -22.91
CA ILE A 117 9.85 -14.14 -22.37
C ILE A 117 9.94 -13.09 -23.48
N SER A 118 10.55 -13.42 -24.62
CA SER A 118 10.64 -12.52 -25.77
C SER A 118 9.26 -12.12 -26.29
N ILE A 119 8.35 -13.09 -26.50
CA ILE A 119 6.97 -12.83 -26.95
C ILE A 119 6.23 -11.95 -25.94
N LEU A 120 6.35 -12.22 -24.65
CA LEU A 120 5.72 -11.43 -23.59
C LEU A 120 6.26 -10.00 -23.55
N ASN A 121 7.56 -9.80 -23.72
CA ASN A 121 8.16 -8.47 -23.79
C ASN A 121 7.72 -7.71 -25.04
N ASN A 122 7.60 -8.39 -26.19
CA ASN A 122 7.10 -7.78 -27.42
C ASN A 122 5.63 -7.38 -27.27
N LEU A 123 4.80 -8.22 -26.63
CA LEU A 123 3.43 -7.86 -26.26
C LEU A 123 3.38 -6.66 -25.30
N ARG A 124 4.20 -6.69 -24.25
CA ARG A 124 4.30 -5.62 -23.24
C ARG A 124 4.63 -4.27 -23.88
N ASN A 125 5.56 -4.26 -24.83
CA ASN A 125 6.08 -3.04 -25.47
C ASN A 125 5.36 -2.68 -26.78
N ASN A 126 4.34 -3.44 -27.17
CA ASN A 126 3.63 -3.29 -28.44
C ASN A 126 4.51 -3.39 -29.70
N THR A 127 5.48 -4.30 -29.66
CA THR A 127 6.40 -4.62 -30.76
C THR A 127 6.23 -6.06 -31.22
N ILE A 128 5.03 -6.63 -31.04
CA ILE A 128 4.72 -8.01 -31.45
C ILE A 128 4.96 -8.18 -32.95
N THR A 129 5.74 -9.20 -33.29
CA THR A 129 6.09 -9.52 -34.68
C THR A 129 5.14 -10.54 -35.27
N GLN A 130 5.09 -10.63 -36.59
CA GLN A 130 4.29 -11.66 -37.26
C GLN A 130 4.73 -13.07 -36.86
N ASN A 131 6.03 -13.26 -36.61
CA ASN A 131 6.56 -14.51 -36.09
C ASN A 131 6.00 -14.84 -34.69
N ASP A 132 5.95 -13.87 -33.78
CA ASP A 132 5.38 -14.08 -32.43
C ASP A 132 3.91 -14.53 -32.51
N VAL A 133 3.13 -13.91 -33.40
CA VAL A 133 1.73 -14.31 -33.63
C VAL A 133 1.64 -15.71 -34.22
N LEU A 134 2.51 -16.09 -35.15
CA LEU A 134 2.57 -17.45 -35.68
C LEU A 134 2.85 -18.46 -34.56
N VAL A 135 3.84 -18.18 -33.70
CA VAL A 135 4.14 -19.03 -32.53
C VAL A 135 2.94 -19.17 -31.61
N LEU A 136 2.29 -18.06 -31.23
CA LEU A 136 1.12 -18.12 -30.35
C LEU A 136 -0.04 -18.87 -31.00
N ASN A 137 -0.22 -18.72 -32.31
CA ASN A 137 -1.29 -19.38 -33.04
C ASN A 137 -1.09 -20.89 -33.20
N GLU A 138 0.11 -21.44 -32.97
CA GLU A 138 0.34 -22.89 -32.85
C GLU A 138 -0.46 -23.50 -31.69
N PHE A 139 -0.81 -22.70 -30.68
CA PHE A 139 -1.56 -23.13 -29.49
C PHE A 139 -3.08 -22.89 -29.60
N VAL A 140 -3.58 -22.57 -30.79
CA VAL A 140 -5.01 -22.31 -31.01
C VAL A 140 -5.79 -23.62 -31.11
N ASN A 141 -6.76 -23.78 -30.23
CA ASN A 141 -7.70 -24.90 -30.24
C ASN A 141 -9.11 -24.42 -29.85
N PRO A 142 -9.94 -24.01 -30.84
CA PRO A 142 -11.28 -23.49 -30.57
C PRO A 142 -12.26 -24.52 -30.00
N SER A 143 -12.02 -25.80 -30.29
CA SER A 143 -12.80 -26.93 -29.79
C SER A 143 -12.20 -27.55 -28.53
N PHE A 144 -11.35 -26.81 -27.81
CA PHE A 144 -10.71 -27.33 -26.60
C PHE A 144 -11.76 -27.61 -25.52
N ASP A 145 -11.90 -28.87 -25.14
CA ASP A 145 -12.78 -29.28 -24.06
C ASP A 145 -12.05 -29.19 -22.71
N LEU A 146 -12.37 -28.14 -21.96
CA LEU A 146 -11.90 -27.93 -20.58
C LEU A 146 -12.33 -29.06 -19.64
N LYS A 147 -13.41 -29.78 -19.93
CA LYS A 147 -13.89 -30.87 -19.08
C LYS A 147 -13.02 -32.11 -19.22
N ALA A 148 -12.61 -32.43 -20.44
CA ALA A 148 -11.70 -33.53 -20.72
C ALA A 148 -10.26 -33.26 -20.24
N ASN A 149 -9.87 -31.99 -20.18
CA ASN A 149 -8.50 -31.57 -19.85
C ASN A 149 -8.44 -30.92 -18.46
N LYS A 150 -8.30 -31.75 -17.43
CA LYS A 150 -8.22 -31.30 -16.03
C LYS A 150 -7.02 -30.37 -15.79
N GLY A 151 -7.20 -29.39 -14.89
CA GLY A 151 -6.14 -28.47 -14.46
C GLY A 151 -5.99 -27.21 -15.31
N TYR A 152 -6.78 -27.05 -16.38
CA TYR A 152 -6.86 -25.79 -17.12
C TYR A 152 -7.84 -24.83 -16.45
N ILE A 153 -7.46 -23.56 -16.37
CA ILE A 153 -8.35 -22.45 -16.02
C ILE A 153 -8.65 -21.57 -17.24
N THR A 154 -9.89 -21.14 -17.39
CA THR A 154 -10.27 -20.21 -18.44
C THR A 154 -10.04 -18.77 -17.99
N LEU A 155 -9.23 -17.99 -18.71
CA LEU A 155 -9.13 -16.55 -18.50
C LEU A 155 -10.05 -15.84 -19.49
N THR A 156 -11.00 -15.08 -18.96
CA THR A 156 -11.98 -14.31 -19.75
C THR A 156 -11.96 -12.82 -19.41
N THR A 157 -12.52 -11.98 -20.26
CA THR A 157 -12.52 -10.53 -20.05
C THR A 157 -13.61 -10.05 -19.09
N HIS A 158 -14.68 -10.82 -18.85
CA HIS A 158 -15.89 -10.36 -18.14
C HIS A 158 -16.29 -11.29 -16.99
N ASN A 159 -16.64 -10.71 -15.83
CA ASN A 159 -17.06 -11.48 -14.64
C ASN A 159 -18.26 -12.38 -14.96
N ILE A 160 -19.28 -11.83 -15.64
CA ILE A 160 -20.50 -12.56 -16.01
C ILE A 160 -20.18 -13.86 -16.77
N LYS A 161 -19.21 -13.82 -17.70
CA LYS A 161 -18.79 -15.02 -18.43
C LYS A 161 -18.10 -16.03 -17.51
N ALA A 162 -17.21 -15.58 -16.63
CA ALA A 162 -16.51 -16.44 -15.70
C ALA A 162 -17.49 -17.13 -14.74
N ASP A 163 -18.42 -16.38 -14.18
CA ASP A 163 -19.42 -16.87 -13.24
C ASP A 163 -20.35 -17.88 -13.92
N ALA A 164 -20.79 -17.61 -15.16
CA ALA A 164 -21.59 -18.54 -15.95
C ALA A 164 -20.86 -19.87 -16.23
N ILE A 165 -19.57 -19.83 -16.56
CA ILE A 165 -18.75 -21.04 -16.78
C ILE A 165 -18.63 -21.85 -15.49
N ASN A 166 -18.30 -21.18 -14.38
CA ASN A 166 -18.14 -21.83 -13.08
C ASN A 166 -19.45 -22.47 -12.60
N GLN A 167 -20.56 -21.75 -12.71
CA GLN A 167 -21.87 -22.25 -12.29
C GLN A 167 -22.34 -23.41 -13.17
N LYS A 168 -22.18 -23.30 -14.50
CA LYS A 168 -22.52 -24.40 -15.42
C LYS A 168 -21.72 -25.66 -15.10
N ALA A 169 -20.40 -25.54 -14.90
CA ALA A 169 -19.55 -26.67 -14.57
C ALA A 169 -19.93 -27.30 -13.22
N LEU A 170 -20.27 -26.49 -12.21
CA LEU A 170 -20.74 -26.99 -10.92
C LEU A 170 -22.09 -27.72 -11.02
N VAL A 171 -23.05 -27.20 -11.79
CA VAL A 171 -24.36 -27.82 -11.97
C VAL A 171 -24.24 -29.18 -12.65
N GLU A 172 -23.39 -29.30 -13.66
CA GLU A 172 -23.17 -30.54 -14.43
C GLU A 172 -22.49 -31.66 -13.63
N LEU A 173 -21.78 -31.34 -12.54
CA LEU A 173 -21.20 -32.35 -11.66
C LEU A 173 -22.30 -33.17 -10.97
N GLN A 174 -22.11 -34.50 -11.02
CA GLN A 174 -22.92 -35.45 -10.27
C GLN A 174 -22.65 -35.31 -8.76
N GLY A 175 -23.65 -35.66 -7.95
CA GLY A 175 -23.56 -35.60 -6.49
C GLY A 175 -24.32 -34.43 -5.88
N LYS A 176 -24.47 -34.49 -4.56
CA LYS A 176 -25.23 -33.51 -3.78
C LYS A 176 -24.38 -32.26 -3.52
N PRO A 177 -24.92 -31.05 -3.73
CA PRO A 177 -24.23 -29.82 -3.35
C PRO A 177 -24.05 -29.76 -1.83
N HIS A 178 -22.91 -29.25 -1.39
CA HIS A 178 -22.62 -28.88 -0.01
C HIS A 178 -22.44 -27.38 0.06
N PHE A 179 -22.99 -26.78 1.11
CA PHE A 179 -22.94 -25.36 1.34
C PHE A 179 -22.12 -25.07 2.59
N TYR A 180 -21.14 -24.20 2.47
CA TYR A 180 -20.32 -23.73 3.58
C TYR A 180 -20.59 -22.26 3.79
N LYS A 181 -20.96 -21.89 5.01
CA LYS A 181 -21.25 -20.51 5.38
C LYS A 181 -20.03 -19.86 6.03
N ALA A 182 -19.76 -18.61 5.68
CA ALA A 182 -18.76 -17.79 6.35
C ALA A 182 -19.19 -17.44 7.78
N GLU A 183 -18.22 -17.40 8.69
CA GLU A 183 -18.40 -16.91 10.06
C GLU A 183 -17.96 -15.46 10.10
N ILE A 184 -18.88 -14.53 10.37
CA ILE A 184 -18.61 -13.09 10.38
C ILE A 184 -18.82 -12.56 11.79
N VAL A 185 -17.79 -11.93 12.35
CA VAL A 185 -17.80 -11.35 13.70
C VAL A 185 -17.41 -9.88 13.61
N GLY A 186 -18.10 -8.99 14.35
CA GLY A 186 -17.78 -7.57 14.37
C GLY A 186 -18.25 -6.80 13.12
N ASP A 187 -17.57 -5.70 12.81
CA ASP A 187 -17.85 -4.86 11.64
C ASP A 187 -17.05 -5.35 10.42
N PHE A 188 -17.72 -6.06 9.52
CA PHE A 188 -17.17 -6.47 8.23
C PHE A 188 -18.22 -6.21 7.13
N PRO A 189 -18.14 -5.10 6.38
CA PRO A 189 -19.13 -4.76 5.37
C PRO A 189 -19.20 -5.74 4.20
N GLU A 190 -20.40 -6.13 3.76
CA GLU A 190 -20.62 -7.08 2.64
C GLU A 190 -19.87 -6.72 1.35
N LYS A 191 -19.72 -5.42 1.08
CA LYS A 191 -19.04 -4.92 -0.13
C LYS A 191 -17.55 -5.25 -0.19
N ILE A 192 -16.94 -5.59 0.94
CA ILE A 192 -15.52 -5.93 1.04
C ILE A 192 -15.30 -7.42 1.31
N TYR A 193 -16.34 -8.26 1.23
CA TYR A 193 -16.16 -9.69 1.42
C TYR A 193 -15.14 -10.26 0.43
N PRO A 194 -14.15 -11.03 0.92
CA PRO A 194 -13.12 -11.61 0.06
C PRO A 194 -13.66 -12.77 -0.79
N LEU A 195 -14.75 -13.39 -0.32
CA LEU A 195 -15.42 -14.55 -0.90
C LEU A 195 -16.93 -14.38 -0.72
N ASP A 196 -17.71 -15.13 -1.51
CA ASP A 196 -19.15 -15.22 -1.29
C ASP A 196 -19.42 -15.80 0.11
N GLU A 197 -20.42 -15.26 0.82
CA GLU A 197 -20.81 -15.70 2.17
C GLU A 197 -21.20 -17.19 2.19
N ASN A 198 -21.78 -17.68 1.09
CA ASN A 198 -22.20 -19.06 0.93
C ASN A 198 -21.43 -19.70 -0.22
N LEU A 199 -20.49 -20.57 0.11
CA LEU A 199 -19.71 -21.33 -0.86
C LEU A 199 -20.41 -22.66 -1.17
N GLU A 200 -20.88 -22.80 -2.42
CA GLU A 200 -21.45 -24.04 -2.94
C GLU A 200 -20.37 -24.91 -3.60
N LEU A 201 -20.25 -26.18 -3.17
CA LEU A 201 -19.28 -27.14 -3.70
C LEU A 201 -19.93 -28.50 -3.99
N LYS A 202 -19.32 -29.24 -4.91
CA LYS A 202 -19.59 -30.66 -5.17
C LYS A 202 -18.28 -31.44 -5.27
N VAL A 203 -18.32 -32.74 -4.99
CA VAL A 203 -17.18 -33.64 -5.25
C VAL A 203 -16.83 -33.59 -6.73
N GLY A 204 -15.55 -33.45 -7.05
CA GLY A 204 -15.05 -33.23 -8.41
C GLY A 204 -14.99 -31.77 -8.87
N ALA A 205 -15.42 -30.81 -8.04
CA ALA A 205 -15.30 -29.39 -8.38
C ALA A 205 -13.83 -28.95 -8.47
N GLN A 206 -13.51 -28.14 -9.48
CA GLN A 206 -12.21 -27.49 -9.61
C GLN A 206 -12.23 -26.19 -8.82
N VAL A 207 -11.31 -26.07 -7.88
CA VAL A 207 -11.19 -24.92 -6.99
C VAL A 207 -9.77 -24.38 -7.00
N MET A 208 -9.64 -23.12 -6.61
CA MET A 208 -8.36 -22.42 -6.49
C MET A 208 -8.27 -21.75 -5.13
N PHE A 209 -7.09 -21.82 -4.52
CA PHE A 209 -6.78 -21.11 -3.29
C PHE A 209 -6.60 -19.62 -3.54
N ILE A 210 -7.15 -18.78 -2.66
CA ILE A 210 -7.01 -17.32 -2.73
C ILE A 210 -6.05 -16.74 -1.66
N LYS A 211 -5.43 -17.61 -0.88
CA LYS A 211 -4.46 -17.28 0.18
C LYS A 211 -3.29 -18.26 0.14
N ASN A 212 -2.19 -17.83 0.74
CA ASN A 212 -1.05 -18.71 0.99
C ASN A 212 -1.30 -19.52 2.26
N ASP A 213 -0.85 -20.77 2.25
CA ASP A 213 -0.88 -21.62 3.45
C ASP A 213 0.01 -21.01 4.54
N PRO A 214 -0.54 -20.70 5.73
CA PRO A 214 0.25 -20.16 6.84
C PRO A 214 1.14 -21.21 7.50
N SER A 215 0.93 -22.51 7.23
CA SER A 215 1.71 -23.60 7.82
C SER A 215 3.16 -23.62 7.32
N PHE A 216 4.05 -24.22 8.11
CA PHE A 216 5.47 -24.38 7.75
C PHE A 216 5.65 -25.16 6.44
N ASP A 217 4.77 -26.13 6.18
CA ASP A 217 4.83 -27.02 5.02
C ASP A 217 4.43 -26.33 3.70
N LYS A 218 3.78 -25.15 3.77
CA LYS A 218 3.34 -24.35 2.62
C LYS A 218 2.65 -25.19 1.54
N ASN A 219 1.66 -25.98 1.96
CA ASN A 219 0.99 -26.98 1.13
C ASN A 219 0.27 -26.37 -0.08
N TYR A 220 -0.15 -25.12 0.02
CA TYR A 220 -0.76 -24.37 -1.07
C TYR A 220 -0.35 -22.89 -1.05
N PHE A 221 -0.55 -22.23 -2.19
CA PHE A 221 -0.29 -20.81 -2.39
C PHE A 221 -1.47 -20.17 -3.13
N ASN A 222 -1.58 -18.85 -3.08
CA ASN A 222 -2.61 -18.11 -3.80
C ASN A 222 -2.49 -18.36 -5.31
N GLY A 223 -3.54 -18.94 -5.91
CA GLY A 223 -3.56 -19.37 -7.30
C GLY A 223 -3.42 -20.88 -7.50
N LYS A 224 -3.01 -21.66 -6.48
CA LYS A 224 -2.89 -23.12 -6.60
C LYS A 224 -4.27 -23.74 -6.83
N MET A 225 -4.38 -24.58 -7.86
CA MET A 225 -5.63 -25.25 -8.23
C MET A 225 -5.65 -26.70 -7.73
N GLY A 226 -6.85 -27.20 -7.44
CA GLY A 226 -7.06 -28.59 -7.07
C GLY A 226 -8.49 -29.03 -7.30
N ILE A 227 -8.75 -30.31 -7.08
CA ILE A 227 -10.06 -30.93 -7.28
C ILE A 227 -10.61 -31.40 -5.95
N ILE A 228 -11.87 -31.08 -5.64
CA ILE A 228 -12.55 -31.58 -4.45
C ILE A 228 -12.61 -33.11 -4.50
N LYS A 229 -12.00 -33.77 -3.52
CA LYS A 229 -11.99 -35.23 -3.36
C LYS A 229 -13.14 -35.72 -2.49
N SER A 230 -13.39 -35.05 -1.37
CA SER A 230 -14.50 -35.35 -0.46
C SER A 230 -14.98 -34.07 0.24
N LEU A 231 -16.25 -34.10 0.64
CA LEU A 231 -16.93 -33.01 1.34
C LEU A 231 -17.68 -33.60 2.53
N ALA A 232 -17.53 -32.98 3.68
CA ALA A 232 -18.30 -33.22 4.89
C ALA A 232 -18.64 -31.87 5.55
N PRO A 233 -19.56 -31.82 6.54
CA PRO A 233 -20.06 -30.55 7.10
C PRO A 233 -18.99 -29.58 7.63
N LYS A 234 -17.82 -30.09 8.03
CA LYS A 234 -16.69 -29.28 8.54
C LYS A 234 -15.34 -29.61 7.91
N GLU A 235 -15.33 -30.45 6.87
CA GLU A 235 -14.10 -30.95 6.25
C GLU A 235 -14.24 -30.84 4.73
N ILE A 236 -13.18 -30.33 4.09
CA ILE A 236 -13.03 -30.24 2.64
C ILE A 236 -11.66 -30.83 2.30
N LEU A 237 -11.63 -31.94 1.57
CA LEU A 237 -10.39 -32.53 1.09
C LEU A 237 -10.17 -32.18 -0.38
N ILE A 238 -9.02 -31.59 -0.70
CA ILE A 238 -8.60 -31.25 -2.06
C ILE A 238 -7.48 -32.16 -2.50
N TYR A 239 -7.63 -32.74 -3.68
CA TYR A 239 -6.61 -33.54 -4.36
C TYR A 239 -5.86 -32.70 -5.40
N PHE A 240 -4.54 -32.76 -5.33
CA PHE A 240 -3.60 -32.17 -6.28
C PHE A 240 -3.02 -33.27 -7.15
N ALA A 241 -3.42 -33.28 -8.42
CA ALA A 241 -3.04 -34.34 -9.36
C ALA A 241 -1.52 -34.41 -9.60
N ASP A 242 -0.87 -33.26 -9.70
CA ASP A 242 0.56 -33.16 -10.03
C ASP A 242 1.46 -33.69 -8.90
N GLU A 243 1.01 -33.61 -7.65
CA GLU A 243 1.74 -34.05 -6.46
C GLU A 243 1.24 -35.39 -5.92
N ASN A 244 0.17 -35.95 -6.50
CA ASN A 244 -0.59 -37.07 -5.96
C ASN A 244 -0.89 -36.92 -4.45
N LYS A 245 -1.22 -35.69 -4.03
CA LYS A 245 -1.37 -35.31 -2.62
C LYS A 245 -2.80 -34.88 -2.34
N THR A 246 -3.33 -35.30 -1.19
CA THR A 246 -4.62 -34.81 -0.68
C THR A 246 -4.35 -33.97 0.56
N ILE A 247 -4.94 -32.77 0.63
CA ILE A 247 -4.81 -31.86 1.77
C ILE A 247 -6.20 -31.49 2.25
N GLU A 248 -6.36 -31.42 3.57
CA GLU A 248 -7.53 -30.83 4.21
C GLU A 248 -7.43 -29.31 4.19
N VAL A 249 -8.51 -28.65 3.78
CA VAL A 249 -8.56 -27.19 3.75
C VAL A 249 -9.06 -26.69 5.09
N GLU A 250 -8.22 -25.93 5.77
CA GLU A 250 -8.62 -25.21 6.98
C GLU A 250 -9.27 -23.87 6.63
N LYS A 251 -10.10 -23.37 7.55
CA LYS A 251 -10.64 -22.01 7.43
C LYS A 251 -9.52 -21.01 7.63
N HIS A 252 -9.56 -19.94 6.86
CA HIS A 252 -8.72 -18.76 7.02
C HIS A 252 -9.57 -17.61 7.57
N GLU A 253 -8.95 -16.77 8.37
CA GLU A 253 -9.55 -15.55 8.90
C GLU A 253 -9.02 -14.34 8.13
N TRP A 254 -9.94 -13.51 7.63
CA TRP A 254 -9.64 -12.20 7.07
C TRP A 254 -10.08 -11.15 8.08
N GLU A 255 -9.24 -10.15 8.28
CA GLU A 255 -9.48 -9.09 9.24
C GLU A 255 -9.88 -7.80 8.51
N ASN A 256 -10.92 -7.14 9.00
CA ASN A 256 -11.22 -5.76 8.63
C ASN A 256 -10.41 -4.84 9.53
N ILE A 257 -9.20 -4.52 9.09
CA ILE A 257 -8.24 -3.73 9.86
C ILE A 257 -8.50 -2.25 9.68
N LYS A 258 -8.54 -1.54 10.81
CA LYS A 258 -8.51 -0.10 10.87
C LYS A 258 -7.22 0.34 11.55
N TYR A 259 -6.53 1.25 10.90
CA TYR A 259 -5.35 1.85 11.49
C TYR A 259 -5.73 2.84 12.59
N VAL A 260 -5.07 2.70 13.73
CA VAL A 260 -5.16 3.61 14.87
C VAL A 260 -3.76 4.05 15.28
N VAL A 261 -3.65 5.14 16.02
CA VAL A 261 -2.36 5.60 16.53
C VAL A 261 -2.27 5.19 17.98
N ASN A 262 -1.25 4.42 18.36
CA ASN A 262 -0.99 4.09 19.75
C ASN A 262 -0.78 5.39 20.54
N PRO A 263 -1.51 5.65 21.64
CA PRO A 263 -1.38 6.89 22.39
C PRO A 263 0.03 7.14 22.95
N ASN A 264 0.76 6.09 23.28
CA ASN A 264 2.06 6.13 23.96
C ASN A 264 3.23 6.15 22.95
N THR A 265 3.23 5.24 21.97
CA THR A 265 4.34 5.10 21.00
C THR A 265 4.16 5.98 19.77
N LYS A 266 2.90 6.36 19.46
CA LYS A 266 2.50 7.09 18.25
C LYS A 266 2.76 6.37 16.95
N GLU A 267 3.13 5.11 17.05
CA GLU A 267 3.18 4.20 15.93
C GLU A 267 1.75 3.91 15.48
N ILE A 268 1.60 3.71 14.18
CA ILE A 268 0.33 3.30 13.60
C ILE A 268 0.19 1.81 13.89
N GLU A 269 -0.82 1.45 14.65
CA GLU A 269 -1.17 0.08 15.00
C GLU A 269 -2.44 -0.34 14.27
N GLU A 270 -2.60 -1.65 14.11
CA GLU A 270 -3.73 -2.28 13.46
C GLU A 270 -4.79 -2.64 14.51
N GLU A 271 -6.00 -2.08 14.38
CA GLU A 271 -7.18 -2.42 15.18
C GLU A 271 -8.11 -3.29 14.33
N ASN A 272 -8.35 -4.53 14.74
CA ASN A 272 -9.29 -5.42 14.06
C ASN A 272 -10.74 -5.03 14.41
N LEU A 273 -11.50 -4.55 13.43
CA LEU A 273 -12.92 -4.17 13.59
C LEU A 273 -13.88 -5.36 13.49
N GLY A 274 -13.46 -6.41 12.81
CA GLY A 274 -14.27 -7.57 12.53
C GLY A 274 -13.52 -8.59 11.69
N THR A 275 -13.93 -9.84 11.81
CA THR A 275 -13.34 -10.97 11.11
C THR A 275 -14.35 -11.62 10.18
N PHE A 276 -13.86 -12.05 9.03
CA PHE A 276 -14.56 -12.92 8.09
C PHE A 276 -13.78 -14.22 8.07
N THR A 277 -14.37 -15.34 8.49
CA THR A 277 -13.69 -16.63 8.59
C THR A 277 -14.34 -17.65 7.67
N HIS A 278 -13.59 -18.13 6.68
CA HIS A 278 -14.10 -19.04 5.65
C HIS A 278 -13.01 -19.90 5.02
N TYR A 279 -13.37 -20.88 4.20
CA TYR A 279 -12.39 -21.69 3.48
C TYR A 279 -11.78 -20.85 2.34
N PRO A 280 -10.44 -20.71 2.23
CA PRO A 280 -9.79 -19.80 1.29
C PRO A 280 -9.74 -20.34 -0.14
N ILE A 281 -10.88 -20.83 -0.64
CA ILE A 281 -11.02 -21.44 -1.95
C ILE A 281 -12.24 -20.85 -2.69
N LYS A 282 -12.15 -20.85 -4.03
CA LYS A 282 -13.26 -20.50 -4.91
C LYS A 282 -13.28 -21.40 -6.14
N LEU A 283 -14.43 -21.49 -6.81
CA LEU A 283 -14.54 -22.20 -8.10
C LEU A 283 -13.56 -21.60 -9.12
N ALA A 284 -12.93 -22.48 -9.90
CA ALA A 284 -11.77 -22.11 -10.72
C ALA A 284 -11.76 -22.75 -12.10
N TRP A 285 -12.93 -22.97 -12.72
CA TRP A 285 -12.99 -23.27 -14.15
C TRP A 285 -12.76 -22.03 -15.00
N ALA A 286 -13.17 -20.86 -14.49
CA ALA A 286 -12.93 -19.58 -15.13
C ALA A 286 -12.66 -18.46 -14.11
N ILE A 287 -11.83 -17.50 -14.52
CA ILE A 287 -11.58 -16.24 -13.81
C ILE A 287 -11.41 -15.12 -14.83
N THR A 288 -11.68 -13.88 -14.43
CA THR A 288 -11.38 -12.74 -15.28
C THR A 288 -9.89 -12.43 -15.34
N VAL A 289 -9.40 -11.89 -16.45
CA VAL A 289 -8.04 -11.36 -16.58
C VAL A 289 -7.69 -10.40 -15.43
N HIS A 290 -8.59 -9.49 -15.05
CA HIS A 290 -8.40 -8.57 -13.92
C HIS A 290 -8.13 -9.30 -12.60
N LYS A 291 -9.01 -10.22 -12.21
CA LYS A 291 -8.84 -11.04 -10.98
C LYS A 291 -7.68 -12.04 -11.07
N SER A 292 -7.06 -12.23 -12.24
CA SER A 292 -5.88 -13.06 -12.41
C SER A 292 -4.56 -12.32 -12.19
N GLN A 293 -4.59 -10.99 -12.09
CA GLN A 293 -3.40 -10.17 -11.87
C GLN A 293 -2.68 -10.60 -10.60
N GLY A 294 -1.34 -10.65 -10.65
CA GLY A 294 -0.50 -11.22 -9.59
C GLY A 294 -0.47 -12.76 -9.51
N LEU A 295 -1.46 -13.48 -10.06
CA LEU A 295 -1.51 -14.95 -10.02
C LEU A 295 -0.59 -15.59 -11.06
N THR A 296 -0.25 -16.86 -10.84
CA THR A 296 0.55 -17.68 -11.75
C THR A 296 -0.13 -19.02 -11.97
N PHE A 297 -0.22 -19.44 -13.23
CA PHE A 297 -0.85 -20.70 -13.64
C PHE A 297 0.13 -21.56 -14.45
N ASP A 298 0.01 -22.86 -14.28
CA ASP A 298 0.73 -23.82 -15.11
C ASP A 298 0.00 -24.08 -16.44
N LYS A 299 -1.34 -24.11 -16.42
CA LYS A 299 -2.18 -24.37 -17.61
C LYS A 299 -3.37 -23.43 -17.66
N ALA A 300 -3.56 -22.74 -18.78
CA ALA A 300 -4.69 -21.83 -18.95
C ALA A 300 -5.19 -21.80 -20.40
N ALA A 301 -6.51 -21.74 -20.54
CA ALA A 301 -7.20 -21.48 -21.79
C ALA A 301 -7.60 -20.00 -21.86
N LEU A 302 -7.15 -19.29 -22.88
CA LEU A 302 -7.40 -17.85 -23.02
C LEU A 302 -8.43 -17.62 -24.12
N ASP A 303 -9.50 -16.92 -23.77
CA ASP A 303 -10.42 -16.34 -24.74
C ASP A 303 -9.94 -14.92 -25.09
N VAL A 304 -9.01 -14.83 -26.05
CA VAL A 304 -8.46 -13.55 -26.51
C VAL A 304 -9.26 -12.90 -27.63
N SER A 305 -10.35 -13.54 -28.09
CA SER A 305 -11.16 -13.09 -29.24
C SER A 305 -11.78 -11.69 -29.03
N GLN A 306 -12.01 -11.32 -27.78
CA GLN A 306 -12.62 -10.05 -27.37
C GLN A 306 -11.68 -9.20 -26.51
N VAL A 307 -10.36 -9.40 -26.62
CA VAL A 307 -9.41 -8.58 -25.88
C VAL A 307 -9.29 -7.21 -26.56
N PHE A 308 -10.00 -6.23 -26.01
CA PHE A 308 -10.09 -4.87 -26.54
C PHE A 308 -8.82 -4.01 -26.29
N LEU A 309 -7.86 -4.48 -25.48
CA LEU A 309 -6.66 -3.72 -25.09
C LEU A 309 -5.41 -4.61 -25.00
N PRO A 310 -4.25 -4.18 -25.53
CA PRO A 310 -2.97 -4.89 -25.44
C PRO A 310 -2.61 -5.39 -24.04
N GLY A 311 -2.79 -4.51 -23.04
CA GLY A 311 -2.45 -4.78 -21.66
C GLY A 311 -3.22 -5.98 -21.10
N GLN A 312 -4.45 -6.22 -21.55
CA GLN A 312 -5.21 -7.39 -21.13
C GLN A 312 -4.66 -8.70 -21.74
N ALA A 313 -4.20 -8.67 -23.00
CA ALA A 313 -3.57 -9.83 -23.63
C ALA A 313 -2.24 -10.16 -22.94
N TYR A 314 -1.42 -9.13 -22.68
CA TYR A 314 -0.18 -9.26 -21.94
C TYR A 314 -0.42 -9.79 -20.52
N VAL A 315 -1.39 -9.24 -19.78
CA VAL A 315 -1.72 -9.71 -18.43
C VAL A 315 -2.17 -11.17 -18.45
N ALA A 316 -3.04 -11.54 -19.38
CA ALA A 316 -3.54 -12.91 -19.52
C ALA A 316 -2.42 -13.92 -19.83
N LEU A 317 -1.59 -13.65 -20.84
CA LEU A 317 -0.48 -14.52 -21.23
C LEU A 317 0.61 -14.57 -20.16
N SER A 318 0.95 -13.44 -19.53
CA SER A 318 1.98 -13.37 -18.49
C SER A 318 1.62 -14.09 -17.20
N ARG A 319 0.39 -14.63 -17.07
CA ARG A 319 0.02 -15.52 -15.95
C ARG A 319 0.59 -16.91 -16.10
N LEU A 320 0.87 -17.36 -17.32
CA LEU A 320 1.42 -18.70 -17.55
C LEU A 320 2.93 -18.74 -17.25
N ARG A 321 3.42 -19.89 -16.78
CA ARG A 321 4.86 -20.14 -16.60
C ARG A 321 5.58 -20.49 -17.91
N SER A 322 4.90 -21.18 -18.82
CA SER A 322 5.45 -21.63 -20.11
C SER A 322 4.37 -21.63 -21.20
N LEU A 323 4.81 -21.71 -22.47
CA LEU A 323 3.92 -21.86 -23.62
C LEU A 323 3.21 -23.23 -23.66
N GLU A 324 3.81 -24.27 -23.07
CA GLU A 324 3.25 -25.64 -23.07
C GLU A 324 1.87 -25.73 -22.41
N GLY A 325 1.63 -24.89 -21.40
CA GLY A 325 0.34 -24.80 -20.71
C GLY A 325 -0.68 -23.89 -21.38
N LEU A 326 -0.32 -23.23 -22.48
CA LEU A 326 -1.19 -22.29 -23.18
C LEU A 326 -2.16 -23.01 -24.11
N VAL A 327 -3.43 -22.61 -24.03
CA VAL A 327 -4.42 -22.87 -25.08
C VAL A 327 -5.08 -21.55 -25.45
N LEU A 328 -5.13 -21.22 -26.74
CA LEU A 328 -5.91 -20.10 -27.24
C LEU A 328 -7.22 -20.62 -27.82
N LEU A 329 -8.35 -20.11 -27.35
CA LEU A 329 -9.68 -20.51 -27.87
C LEU A 329 -9.99 -19.85 -29.22
N SER A 330 -9.19 -18.85 -29.61
CA SER A 330 -9.31 -18.12 -30.86
C SER A 330 -7.94 -17.65 -31.33
N PRO A 331 -7.70 -17.54 -32.66
CA PRO A 331 -6.46 -16.95 -33.17
C PRO A 331 -6.24 -15.53 -32.64
N LEU A 332 -4.98 -15.22 -32.32
CA LEU A 332 -4.58 -13.85 -32.00
C LEU A 332 -4.53 -13.04 -33.29
N GLN A 333 -5.18 -11.87 -33.29
CA GLN A 333 -5.15 -10.92 -34.40
C GLN A 333 -4.28 -9.71 -34.04
N MET A 334 -3.48 -9.23 -35.00
CA MET A 334 -2.64 -8.03 -34.87
C MET A 334 -3.48 -6.74 -34.71
N ASN A 335 -4.71 -6.74 -35.24
CA ASN A 335 -5.57 -5.56 -35.35
C ASN A 335 -6.29 -5.32 -34.02
N GLY A 336 -5.65 -4.59 -33.11
CA GLY A 336 -6.25 -4.25 -31.81
C GLY A 336 -5.24 -4.01 -30.69
N ILE A 337 -3.95 -4.23 -30.97
CA ILE A 337 -2.88 -4.07 -30.01
C ILE A 337 -2.23 -2.70 -30.27
N SER A 338 -2.81 -1.63 -29.72
CA SER A 338 -2.11 -0.34 -29.56
C SER A 338 -1.98 -0.03 -28.08
N ASN A 339 -0.74 -0.04 -27.57
CA ASN A 339 -0.48 0.54 -26.25
C ASN A 339 -0.82 2.02 -26.25
N ASP A 340 -1.12 2.54 -25.06
CA ASP A 340 -1.33 3.97 -24.87
C ASP A 340 0.03 4.67 -25.02
N ASP A 341 0.18 5.52 -26.06
CA ASP A 341 1.43 6.24 -26.36
C ASP A 341 1.96 7.01 -25.15
N ASP A 342 1.06 7.48 -24.28
CA ASP A 342 1.43 8.22 -23.09
C ASP A 342 2.14 7.33 -22.05
N VAL A 343 1.75 6.06 -21.95
CA VAL A 343 2.44 5.08 -21.10
C VAL A 343 3.84 4.80 -21.63
N MET A 344 3.99 4.63 -22.95
CA MET A 344 5.29 4.39 -23.58
C MET A 344 6.23 5.58 -23.40
N LYS A 345 5.73 6.80 -23.58
CA LYS A 345 6.49 8.04 -23.30
C LYS A 345 6.90 8.13 -21.84
N TYR A 346 5.99 7.82 -20.91
CA TYR A 346 6.32 7.85 -19.49
C TYR A 346 7.36 6.78 -19.11
N ALA A 347 7.29 5.59 -19.71
CA ALA A 347 8.22 4.49 -19.45
C ALA A 347 9.68 4.84 -19.83
N GLN A 348 9.88 5.77 -20.76
CA GLN A 348 11.21 6.26 -21.14
C GLN A 348 11.89 7.10 -20.05
N ASN A 349 11.13 7.59 -19.05
CA ASN A 349 11.66 8.39 -17.95
C ASN A 349 12.39 7.57 -16.86
N LYS A 350 12.62 6.28 -17.08
CA LYS A 350 13.33 5.44 -16.11
C LYS A 350 14.74 5.96 -15.86
N ALA A 351 15.17 5.93 -14.59
CA ALA A 351 16.51 6.34 -14.22
C ALA A 351 17.55 5.32 -14.70
N SER A 352 18.68 5.81 -15.21
CA SER A 352 19.83 4.96 -15.54
C SER A 352 20.62 4.58 -14.29
N ASP A 353 21.39 3.49 -14.35
CA ASP A 353 22.24 3.05 -13.23
C ASP A 353 23.19 4.15 -12.70
N ALA A 354 23.67 5.02 -13.59
CA ALA A 354 24.51 6.16 -13.22
C ALA A 354 23.73 7.22 -12.43
N ILE A 355 22.50 7.52 -12.86
CA ILE A 355 21.59 8.42 -12.15
C ILE A 355 21.23 7.81 -10.80
N LEU A 356 20.90 6.50 -10.74
CA LEU A 356 20.53 5.81 -9.51
C LEU A 356 21.65 5.85 -8.47
N LYS A 357 22.90 5.57 -8.85
CA LYS A 357 24.05 5.63 -7.92
C LYS A 357 24.27 7.04 -7.38
N THR A 358 24.20 8.04 -8.26
CA THR A 358 24.38 9.45 -7.87
C THR A 358 23.25 9.93 -6.96
N THR A 359 22.00 9.64 -7.35
CA THR A 359 20.78 10.00 -6.60
C THR A 359 20.75 9.32 -5.25
N LEU A 360 21.10 8.03 -5.17
CA LEU A 360 21.17 7.30 -3.90
C LEU A 360 22.16 7.97 -2.94
N LYS A 361 23.34 8.35 -3.41
CA LYS A 361 24.34 9.05 -2.59
C LYS A 361 23.84 10.43 -2.15
N SER A 362 23.35 11.25 -3.08
CA SER A 362 22.88 12.62 -2.76
C SER A 362 21.67 12.61 -1.84
N ASP A 363 20.68 11.76 -2.11
CA ASP A 363 19.42 11.73 -1.38
C ASP A 363 19.59 11.07 -0.01
N THR A 364 20.51 10.12 0.14
CA THR A 364 20.91 9.60 1.46
C THR A 364 21.49 10.71 2.31
N ASN A 365 22.41 11.51 1.76
CA ASN A 365 23.02 12.63 2.48
C ASN A 365 21.97 13.69 2.85
N LEU A 366 21.12 14.06 1.90
CA LEU A 366 20.03 15.03 2.11
C LEU A 366 19.02 14.52 3.15
N PHE A 367 18.67 13.23 3.11
CA PHE A 367 17.79 12.60 4.08
C PHE A 367 18.39 12.67 5.48
N ILE A 368 19.65 12.24 5.65
CA ILE A 368 20.34 12.27 6.94
C ILE A 368 20.44 13.71 7.44
N GLN A 369 20.86 14.67 6.60
CA GLN A 369 20.93 16.09 6.97
C GLN A 369 19.58 16.60 7.47
N ASN A 370 18.51 16.38 6.69
CA ASN A 370 17.17 16.84 7.05
C ASN A 370 16.65 16.18 8.33
N TYR A 371 16.89 14.87 8.49
CA TYR A 371 16.50 14.13 9.67
C TYR A 371 17.18 14.68 10.93
N LEU A 372 18.50 14.89 10.85
CA LEU A 372 19.28 15.48 11.95
C LEU A 372 18.77 16.90 12.25
N LYS A 373 18.61 17.77 11.25
CA LYS A 373 18.08 19.14 11.45
C LYS A 373 16.71 19.14 12.12
N GLN A 374 15.80 18.27 11.70
CA GLN A 374 14.48 18.13 12.31
C GLN A 374 14.50 17.54 13.72
N SER A 375 15.58 16.85 14.10
CA SER A 375 15.77 16.31 15.44
C SER A 375 16.19 17.37 16.45
N PHE A 376 16.80 18.46 15.99
CA PHE A 376 17.22 19.61 16.82
C PHE A 376 16.36 20.87 16.60
N ASN A 377 15.36 20.85 15.71
CA ASN A 377 14.44 21.96 15.53
C ASN A 377 13.23 21.82 16.45
N TRP A 378 13.16 22.68 17.48
CA TRP A 378 12.13 22.64 18.53
C TRP A 378 11.29 23.92 18.62
N GLU A 379 11.32 24.77 17.59
CA GLU A 379 10.59 26.05 17.58
C GLU A 379 9.09 25.87 17.83
N GLU A 380 8.46 24.89 17.18
CA GLU A 380 7.04 24.59 17.36
C GLU A 380 6.73 24.18 18.82
N THR A 381 7.51 23.29 19.41
CA THR A 381 7.32 22.84 20.81
C THR A 381 7.51 24.00 21.79
N VAL A 382 8.52 24.85 21.58
CA VAL A 382 8.73 26.05 22.42
C VAL A 382 7.57 27.04 22.27
N GLN A 383 6.99 27.16 21.08
CA GLN A 383 5.81 27.98 20.86
C GLN A 383 4.59 27.43 21.61
N GLU A 384 4.43 26.11 21.74
CA GLU A 384 3.35 25.53 22.57
C GLU A 384 3.58 25.76 24.06
N TRP A 385 4.82 25.67 24.55
CA TRP A 385 5.17 26.10 25.91
C TRP A 385 4.86 27.58 26.15
N ARG A 386 5.10 28.41 25.13
CA ARG A 386 4.75 29.83 25.17
C ARG A 386 3.23 30.02 25.23
N ASN A 387 2.47 29.32 24.39
CA ASN A 387 1.00 29.36 24.39
C ASN A 387 0.45 28.96 25.77
N LEU A 388 0.98 27.88 26.36
CA LEU A 388 0.62 27.46 27.70
C LEU A 388 0.88 28.57 28.72
N LYS A 389 2.07 29.17 28.72
CA LYS A 389 2.42 30.30 29.61
C LYS A 389 1.42 31.46 29.50
N TYR A 390 1.01 31.83 28.29
CA TYR A 390 0.04 32.92 28.10
C TYR A 390 -1.39 32.53 28.47
N SER A 391 -1.74 31.24 28.42
CA SER A 391 -3.08 30.77 28.82
C SER A 391 -3.43 31.04 30.30
N PHE A 392 -2.42 31.35 31.14
CA PHE A 392 -2.63 31.70 32.55
C PHE A 392 -3.03 33.16 32.76
N ILE A 393 -2.77 34.07 31.81
CA ILE A 393 -3.00 35.52 31.97
C ILE A 393 -4.49 35.85 32.05
N ASP A 394 -5.34 35.13 31.33
CA ASP A 394 -6.80 35.35 31.31
C ASP A 394 -7.55 34.63 32.44
N SER A 395 -6.84 33.93 33.34
CA SER A 395 -7.42 32.96 34.29
C SER A 395 -7.32 33.41 35.76
N ASP A 396 -7.39 34.72 35.97
CA ASP A 396 -7.22 35.37 37.28
C ASP A 396 -8.28 34.84 38.26
N ARG A 397 -7.83 34.09 39.30
CA ARG A 397 -8.59 33.36 40.34
C ARG A 397 -8.94 31.87 40.09
N SER A 398 -8.46 31.23 39.03
CA SER A 398 -8.65 29.78 38.84
C SER A 398 -7.59 28.94 39.57
N GLU A 399 -7.87 27.67 39.93
CA GLU A 399 -6.85 26.73 40.45
C GLU A 399 -5.65 26.59 39.49
N LYS A 400 -5.89 26.73 38.18
CA LYS A 400 -4.87 26.75 37.13
C LYS A 400 -3.82 27.86 37.35
N SER A 401 -4.22 29.05 37.83
CA SER A 401 -3.30 30.19 38.04
C SER A 401 -2.14 29.88 39.01
N LYS A 402 -2.30 28.94 39.95
CA LYS A 402 -1.26 28.50 40.89
C LYS A 402 -0.06 27.85 40.20
N HIS A 403 -0.24 27.34 38.98
CA HIS A 403 0.81 26.65 38.22
C HIS A 403 1.54 27.56 37.21
N SER A 404 1.19 28.85 37.14
CA SER A 404 1.77 29.81 36.18
C SER A 404 3.29 29.96 36.32
N GLN A 405 3.80 29.93 37.56
CA GLN A 405 5.24 30.01 37.81
C GLN A 405 5.98 28.79 37.24
N TRP A 406 5.44 27.59 37.44
CA TRP A 406 6.00 26.35 36.89
C TRP A 406 6.04 26.39 35.35
N ALA A 407 4.94 26.78 34.71
CA ALA A 407 4.87 26.87 33.25
C ALA A 407 5.86 27.91 32.70
N SER A 408 6.03 29.03 33.40
CA SER A 408 7.02 30.06 33.05
C SER A 408 8.46 29.55 33.14
N THR A 409 8.79 28.78 34.18
CA THR A 409 10.10 28.14 34.34
C THR A 409 10.37 27.12 33.24
N GLN A 410 9.41 26.24 32.94
CA GLN A 410 9.61 25.23 31.88
C GLN A 410 9.71 25.86 30.48
N TYR A 411 8.92 26.88 30.20
CA TYR A 411 9.09 27.67 28.97
C TYR A 411 10.49 28.28 28.88
N GLN A 412 11.03 28.86 29.96
CA GLN A 412 12.39 29.40 29.96
C GLN A 412 13.44 28.31 29.73
N ASN A 413 13.32 27.16 30.39
CA ASN A 413 14.21 26.01 30.20
C ASN A 413 14.26 25.57 28.74
N MET A 414 13.11 25.46 28.09
CA MET A 414 13.01 25.11 26.68
C MET A 414 13.50 26.23 25.74
N ASN A 415 13.18 27.49 26.04
CA ASN A 415 13.55 28.64 25.22
C ASN A 415 15.07 28.88 25.20
N ILE A 416 15.78 28.62 26.30
CA ILE A 416 17.25 28.71 26.37
C ILE A 416 17.92 27.70 25.44
N LEU A 417 17.25 26.60 25.07
CA LEU A 417 17.80 25.59 24.16
C LEU A 417 17.76 26.00 22.69
N LEU A 418 16.90 26.95 22.31
CA LEU A 418 16.73 27.33 20.91
C LEU A 418 18.02 27.91 20.32
N GLU A 419 18.69 28.84 21.00
CA GLU A 419 19.90 29.45 20.45
C GLU A 419 21.04 28.43 20.21
N PRO A 420 21.42 27.57 21.19
CA PRO A 420 22.36 26.48 20.95
C PRO A 420 21.91 25.52 19.84
N ALA A 421 20.62 25.18 19.77
CA ALA A 421 20.09 24.29 18.77
C ALA A 421 20.16 24.90 17.35
N THR A 422 19.79 26.17 17.18
CA THR A 422 19.93 26.90 15.92
C THR A 422 21.39 26.99 15.48
N LYS A 423 22.32 27.26 16.41
CA LYS A 423 23.77 27.23 16.11
C LYS A 423 24.23 25.85 15.66
N PHE A 424 23.71 24.79 16.27
CA PHE A 424 24.01 23.42 15.89
C PHE A 424 23.43 23.04 14.52
N ILE A 425 22.20 23.44 14.21
CA ILE A 425 21.59 23.27 12.88
C ILE A 425 22.44 23.94 11.79
N HIS A 426 22.89 25.18 12.02
CA HIS A 426 23.81 25.85 11.09
C HIS A 426 25.17 25.16 10.98
N GLN A 427 25.66 24.54 12.06
CA GLN A 427 26.86 23.71 12.00
C GLN A 427 26.63 22.48 11.12
N LEU A 428 25.49 21.79 11.26
CA LEU A 428 25.13 20.66 10.39
C LEU A 428 25.09 21.09 8.92
N ASP A 429 24.51 22.25 8.60
CA ASP A 429 24.50 22.76 7.22
C ASP A 429 25.92 22.94 6.66
N LYS A 430 26.87 23.41 7.46
CA LYS A 430 28.27 23.51 7.04
C LYS A 430 28.92 22.14 6.84
N LEU A 431 28.66 21.18 7.73
CA LEU A 431 29.26 19.84 7.67
C LEU A 431 28.78 19.04 6.45
N PHE A 432 27.51 19.19 6.07
CA PHE A 432 26.93 18.50 4.91
C PHE A 432 27.20 19.20 3.57
N ASN A 433 27.64 20.47 3.59
CA ASN A 433 28.00 21.23 2.38
C ASN A 433 29.47 21.06 1.95
N ASN A 434 30.28 20.28 2.68
CA ASN A 434 31.66 19.98 2.29
C ASN A 434 31.70 19.00 1.12
N ASP A 435 32.72 19.11 0.24
CA ASP A 435 32.89 18.23 -0.93
C ASP A 435 32.98 16.74 -0.54
N GLU A 436 33.57 16.45 0.62
CA GLU A 436 33.55 15.14 1.26
C GLU A 436 32.89 15.22 2.64
N ILE A 437 31.83 14.45 2.83
CA ILE A 437 31.09 14.36 4.09
C ILE A 437 31.80 13.37 5.01
N ASP A 438 32.38 13.87 6.10
CA ASP A 438 32.97 13.05 7.15
C ASP A 438 31.89 12.63 8.17
N PHE A 439 31.32 11.45 7.95
CA PHE A 439 30.32 10.88 8.86
C PHE A 439 30.87 10.57 10.27
N THR A 440 32.17 10.33 10.41
CA THR A 440 32.78 10.09 11.72
C THR A 440 32.74 11.37 12.54
N HIS A 441 33.21 12.47 11.94
CA HIS A 441 33.15 13.77 12.60
C HIS A 441 31.71 14.22 12.88
N ILE A 442 30.79 14.01 11.93
CA ILE A 442 29.36 14.32 12.15
C ILE A 442 28.82 13.52 13.34
N ASN A 443 29.10 12.22 13.42
CA ASN A 443 28.67 11.39 14.55
C ASN A 443 29.21 11.93 15.88
N ASP A 444 30.49 12.28 15.98
CA ASP A 444 31.06 12.88 17.19
C ASP A 444 30.33 14.16 17.61
N ARG A 445 30.00 15.02 16.64
CA ARG A 445 29.22 16.23 16.88
C ARG A 445 27.78 15.93 17.33
N ILE A 446 27.14 14.92 16.75
CA ILE A 446 25.81 14.46 17.15
C ILE A 446 25.84 13.91 18.58
N GLN A 447 26.81 13.08 18.94
CA GLN A 447 26.95 12.53 20.30
C GLN A 447 27.15 13.65 21.33
N ALA A 448 28.00 14.63 21.03
CA ALA A 448 28.23 15.78 21.91
C ALA A 448 26.95 16.63 22.09
N ALA A 449 26.24 16.92 21.00
CA ALA A 449 24.98 17.65 21.06
C ALA A 449 23.90 16.86 21.82
N PHE A 450 23.75 15.56 21.52
CA PHE A 450 22.84 14.66 22.23
C PHE A 450 23.07 14.72 23.74
N ASN A 451 24.32 14.53 24.19
CA ASN A 451 24.64 14.52 25.62
C ASN A 451 24.34 15.87 26.30
N TYR A 452 24.51 16.98 25.58
CA TYR A 452 24.17 18.33 26.09
C TYR A 452 22.65 18.54 26.21
N PHE A 453 21.89 18.18 25.17
CA PHE A 453 20.46 18.48 25.10
C PHE A 453 19.59 17.46 25.84
N PHE A 454 19.94 16.17 25.76
CA PHE A 454 19.12 15.08 26.29
C PHE A 454 18.85 15.27 27.79
N ILE A 455 19.86 15.59 28.59
CA ILE A 455 19.71 15.79 30.05
C ILE A 455 18.65 16.86 30.36
N LYS A 456 18.63 17.95 29.58
CA LYS A 456 17.70 19.06 29.80
C LYS A 456 16.29 18.74 29.32
N LEU A 457 16.18 18.05 28.18
CA LEU A 457 14.88 17.65 27.63
C LEU A 457 14.23 16.55 28.46
N ASP A 458 15.03 15.63 29.00
CA ASP A 458 14.59 14.56 29.90
C ASP A 458 14.08 15.13 31.24
N ASP A 459 14.75 16.14 31.79
CA ASP A 459 14.22 16.88 32.96
C ASP A 459 12.86 17.52 32.65
N VAL A 460 12.70 18.17 31.49
CA VAL A 460 11.40 18.75 31.10
C VAL A 460 10.31 17.68 30.97
N CYS A 461 10.61 16.52 30.39
CA CYS A 461 9.69 15.36 30.37
C CYS A 461 9.30 14.94 31.79
N TYR A 462 10.27 14.77 32.68
CA TYR A 462 10.03 14.41 34.07
C TYR A 462 9.15 15.45 34.79
N GLN A 463 9.41 16.73 34.58
CA GLN A 463 8.62 17.82 35.16
C GLN A 463 7.16 17.82 34.69
N ILE A 464 6.91 17.48 33.41
CA ILE A 464 5.55 17.32 32.89
C ILE A 464 4.85 16.13 33.55
N LEU A 465 5.49 14.96 33.59
CA LEU A 465 4.93 13.75 34.22
C LEU A 465 4.60 13.97 35.71
N PHE A 466 5.51 14.61 36.44
CA PHE A 466 5.28 14.99 37.84
C PHE A 466 4.08 15.93 37.97
N LYS A 467 3.99 16.94 37.08
CA LYS A 467 2.88 17.89 37.10
C LYS A 467 1.55 17.23 36.73
N LEU A 468 1.53 16.30 35.78
CA LEU A 468 0.34 15.53 35.44
C LEU A 468 -0.21 14.77 36.65
N GLU A 469 0.64 14.09 37.41
CA GLU A 469 0.23 13.36 38.63
C GLU A 469 -0.25 14.29 39.77
N GLU A 470 0.34 15.48 39.90
CA GLU A 470 -0.14 16.51 40.84
C GLU A 470 -1.55 17.01 40.47
N VAL A 471 -1.76 17.34 39.19
CA VAL A 471 -2.99 17.95 38.67
C VAL A 471 -4.15 16.93 38.58
N LYS A 472 -3.85 15.65 38.28
CA LYS A 472 -4.82 14.55 38.21
C LYS A 472 -5.68 14.38 39.46
N ARG A 473 -5.16 14.80 40.62
CA ARG A 473 -5.86 14.73 41.92
C ARG A 473 -6.85 15.88 42.14
N SER A 474 -6.83 16.91 41.29
CA SER A 474 -7.69 18.09 41.40
C SER A 474 -8.84 18.06 40.39
N LYS A 475 -10.08 17.92 40.88
CA LYS A 475 -11.30 17.93 40.03
C LYS A 475 -11.55 19.27 39.31
N GLN A 476 -10.88 20.35 39.70
CA GLN A 476 -11.08 21.70 39.15
C GLN A 476 -10.07 22.05 38.04
N ALA A 477 -9.17 21.14 37.65
CA ALA A 477 -8.07 21.41 36.72
C ALA A 477 -8.08 20.52 35.46
N ILE A 478 -9.23 19.97 35.06
CA ILE A 478 -9.38 19.05 33.91
C ILE A 478 -8.81 19.66 32.61
N GLN A 479 -9.14 20.92 32.32
CA GLN A 479 -8.65 21.58 31.11
C GLN A 479 -7.11 21.74 31.10
N PHE A 480 -6.51 22.03 32.26
CA PHE A 480 -5.05 22.13 32.37
C PHE A 480 -4.39 20.76 32.24
N TYR A 481 -5.01 19.72 32.78
CA TYR A 481 -4.56 18.34 32.60
C TYR A 481 -4.54 17.97 31.10
N ASP A 482 -5.60 18.26 30.35
CA ASP A 482 -5.67 17.97 28.91
C ASP A 482 -4.60 18.72 28.11
N GLU A 483 -4.34 20.00 28.45
CA GLU A 483 -3.24 20.78 27.86
C GLU A 483 -1.87 20.17 28.15
N LEU A 484 -1.64 19.68 29.37
CA LEU A 484 -0.40 19.00 29.76
C LEU A 484 -0.20 17.67 29.05
N VAL A 485 -1.26 16.89 28.84
CA VAL A 485 -1.18 15.61 28.08
C VAL A 485 -0.74 15.87 26.64
N LEU A 486 -1.22 16.95 26.02
CA LEU A 486 -0.79 17.33 24.66
C LEU A 486 0.68 17.77 24.62
N LEU A 487 1.14 18.52 25.62
CA LEU A 487 2.54 18.93 25.73
C LEU A 487 3.47 17.75 26.03
N ASP A 488 3.06 16.84 26.90
CA ASP A 488 3.77 15.59 27.20
C ASP A 488 4.02 14.80 25.91
N ASP A 489 2.97 14.61 25.10
CA ASP A 489 3.09 13.93 23.81
C ASP A 489 4.12 14.60 22.89
N GLN A 490 4.06 15.93 22.75
CA GLN A 490 5.01 16.67 21.92
C GLN A 490 6.45 16.56 22.44
N GLN A 491 6.64 16.62 23.75
CA GLN A 491 7.94 16.55 24.40
C GLN A 491 8.54 15.15 24.29
N VAL A 492 7.75 14.09 24.52
CA VAL A 492 8.19 12.70 24.36
C VAL A 492 8.60 12.41 22.91
N LYS A 493 7.82 12.87 21.92
CA LYS A 493 8.17 12.73 20.48
C LYS A 493 9.52 13.37 20.15
N LEU A 494 9.78 14.54 20.72
CA LEU A 494 11.04 15.27 20.54
C LEU A 494 12.21 14.44 21.08
N VAL A 495 12.08 13.91 22.31
CA VAL A 495 13.12 13.07 22.93
C VAL A 495 13.33 11.76 22.17
N LEU A 496 12.25 11.09 21.75
CA LEU A 496 12.35 9.85 20.96
C LEU A 496 13.05 10.10 19.61
N ARG A 497 12.76 11.22 18.94
CA ARG A 497 13.45 11.60 17.70
C ARG A 497 14.93 11.87 17.95
N LEU A 498 15.26 12.58 19.04
CA LEU A 498 16.65 12.82 19.44
C LEU A 498 17.41 11.51 19.74
N LEU A 499 16.75 10.54 20.37
CA LEU A 499 17.31 9.18 20.60
C LEU A 499 17.52 8.42 19.29
N LYS A 500 16.61 8.54 18.32
CA LYS A 500 16.79 7.94 17.00
C LYS A 500 17.93 8.60 16.23
N ALA A 501 18.09 9.92 16.31
CA ALA A 501 19.19 10.63 15.66
C ALA A 501 20.59 10.25 16.18
N LYS A 502 20.67 9.75 17.42
CA LYS A 502 21.92 9.25 18.02
C LYS A 502 22.33 7.88 17.46
N LYS A 503 21.36 7.05 17.06
CA LYS A 503 21.59 5.73 16.49
C LYS A 503 22.01 5.87 15.04
#